data_AF-A0A9X6Z8B5-F1
#
_entry.id   AF-A0A9X6Z8B5-F1
#
_cell.length_a   1.000
_cell.length_b   1.000
_cell.length_c   1.000
_cell.angle_alpha   90.00
_cell.angle_beta   90.00
_cell.angle_gamma   90.00
#
_symmetry.space_group_name_H-M   'P 1'
#
loop_
_entity.id
_entity.type
_entity.pdbx_description
1 polymer ?
#
loop_
_entity_poly.entity_id
_entity_poly.type
_entity_poly.pdbx_seq_one_letter_code
_entity_poly.pdbx_strand_id
1 'polypeptide(L)'
;MGVSWTYFKRFKIISHEENDFDEMIQYFDEGKLRYTYATSGALRAVFANYGIHIPIYSQFEPPNSKELELVSPNMIVHACEDAIKILKEGINPEFKDFDEKKSLLWELDDLDGRYGGCRTIVELNAKIIDSLERIKLISSQGYYLVEDEQ
;
A
#
# COMPACT_ATOMS: atom_id res chain seq x y z
N MET A 1 0.28 0.38 17.41
CA MET A 1 -0.55 -0.49 16.54
C MET A 1 -0.09 -0.26 15.10
N GLY A 2 -0.01 -1.31 14.28
CA GLY A 2 0.56 -1.27 12.93
C GLY A 2 -0.43 -1.81 11.92
N VAL A 3 -0.25 -1.47 10.65
CA VAL A 3 -1.09 -1.94 9.54
C VAL A 3 -0.39 -3.09 8.83
N SER A 4 -1.12 -4.15 8.51
CA SER A 4 -0.60 -5.27 7.72
C SER A 4 -1.17 -5.21 6.32
N TRP A 5 -0.31 -5.34 5.31
CA TRP A 5 -0.71 -5.56 3.93
C TRP A 5 -0.36 -7.00 3.57
N THR A 6 -1.32 -7.70 2.98
CA THR A 6 -1.14 -9.06 2.50
C THR A 6 -0.83 -9.02 1.00
N TYR A 7 0.18 -9.78 0.58
CA TYR A 7 0.47 -10.03 -0.83
C TYR A 7 0.26 -11.49 -1.17
N PHE A 8 -0.24 -11.76 -2.37
CA PHE A 8 -0.54 -13.13 -2.83
C PHE A 8 -0.53 -13.22 -4.35
N LYS A 9 -0.42 -14.43 -4.92
CA LYS A 9 -0.53 -14.63 -6.38
C LYS A 9 -1.91 -15.05 -6.83
N ARG A 10 -2.60 -15.82 -6.00
CA ARG A 10 -3.91 -16.40 -6.31
C ARG A 10 -4.76 -16.39 -5.05
N PHE A 11 -6.07 -16.38 -5.24
CA PHE A 11 -7.02 -16.54 -4.15
C PHE A 11 -8.15 -17.47 -4.57
N LYS A 12 -8.87 -18.01 -3.59
CA LYS A 12 -10.17 -18.66 -3.77
C LYS A 12 -11.08 -18.23 -2.64
N ILE A 13 -12.39 -18.22 -2.90
CA ILE A 13 -13.39 -18.12 -1.84
C ILE A 13 -13.90 -19.54 -1.58
N ILE A 14 -13.77 -19.98 -0.33
CA ILE A 14 -14.11 -21.34 0.11
C ILE A 14 -15.14 -21.29 1.21
N SER A 15 -15.97 -22.33 1.32
CA SER A 15 -16.87 -22.49 2.46
C SER A 15 -16.07 -22.75 3.74
N HIS A 16 -16.41 -22.06 4.81
CA HIS A 16 -15.77 -22.23 6.12
C HIS A 16 -16.82 -22.69 7.13
N GLU A 17 -16.71 -23.91 7.64
CA GLU A 17 -17.73 -24.47 8.56
C GLU A 17 -17.42 -24.20 10.04
N GLU A 18 -16.18 -23.82 10.38
CA GLU A 18 -15.73 -23.70 11.79
C GLU A 18 -15.93 -22.31 12.44
N ASN A 19 -16.45 -21.30 11.75
CA ASN A 19 -16.69 -19.94 12.29
C ASN A 19 -18.10 -19.43 11.93
N ASP A 20 -18.55 -18.32 12.51
CA ASP A 20 -19.84 -17.65 12.18
C ASP A 20 -19.94 -17.13 10.72
N PHE A 21 -18.91 -17.37 9.90
CA PHE A 21 -18.82 -16.93 8.50
C PHE A 21 -18.89 -18.14 7.57
N ASP A 22 -19.91 -18.16 6.69
CA ASP A 22 -20.14 -19.27 5.75
C ASP A 22 -19.02 -19.42 4.71
N GLU A 23 -18.31 -18.34 4.38
CA GLU A 23 -17.27 -18.30 3.35
C GLU A 23 -16.05 -17.47 3.79
N MET A 24 -14.85 -17.83 3.31
CA MET A 24 -13.61 -17.10 3.58
C MET A 24 -12.77 -16.92 2.31
N ILE A 25 -11.94 -15.90 2.29
CA ILE A 25 -10.88 -15.72 1.28
C ILE A 25 -9.67 -16.58 1.69
N GLN A 26 -9.29 -17.51 0.83
CA GLN A 26 -8.05 -18.27 0.94
C GLN A 26 -7.03 -17.72 -0.04
N TYR A 27 -5.99 -17.07 0.48
CA TYR A 27 -4.86 -16.62 -0.30
C TYR A 27 -3.84 -17.75 -0.52
N PHE A 28 -3.21 -17.77 -1.68
CA PHE A 28 -2.16 -18.70 -2.05
C PHE A 28 -0.87 -17.96 -2.37
N ASP A 29 0.23 -18.58 -1.98
CA ASP A 29 1.56 -17.98 -2.06
C ASP A 29 1.59 -16.67 -1.25
N GLU A 30 0.92 -16.64 -0.09
CA GLU A 30 0.74 -15.40 0.66
C GLU A 30 1.98 -14.99 1.46
N GLY A 31 2.09 -13.69 1.72
CA GLY A 31 2.98 -13.16 2.73
C GLY A 31 2.52 -11.78 3.20
N LYS A 32 3.22 -11.24 4.21
CA LYS A 32 2.80 -10.02 4.89
C LYS A 32 3.87 -8.94 4.88
N LEU A 33 3.43 -7.70 4.64
CA LEU A 33 4.19 -6.48 4.83
C LEU A 33 3.61 -5.77 6.06
N ARG A 34 4.45 -5.43 7.03
CA ARG A 34 4.02 -4.76 8.26
C ARG A 34 4.57 -3.35 8.30
N TYR A 35 3.66 -2.39 8.43
CA TYR A 35 3.97 -0.96 8.45
C TYR A 35 3.48 -0.33 9.75
N THR A 36 4.11 0.78 10.15
CA THR A 36 3.49 1.68 11.14
C THR A 36 2.31 2.40 10.47
N TYR A 37 1.34 2.90 11.24
CA TYR A 37 0.22 3.67 10.67
C TYR A 37 0.70 4.83 9.80
N ALA A 38 1.67 5.61 10.28
CA ALA A 38 2.24 6.72 9.51
C ALA A 38 2.84 6.24 8.18
N THR A 39 3.61 5.15 8.18
CA THR A 39 4.19 4.62 6.93
C THR A 39 3.11 4.09 5.98
N SER A 40 2.08 3.43 6.51
CA SER A 40 0.94 2.95 5.73
C SER A 40 0.14 4.11 5.14
N GLY A 41 -0.12 5.16 5.92
CA GLY A 41 -0.78 6.38 5.47
C GLY A 41 -0.02 7.08 4.34
N ALA A 42 1.28 7.29 4.53
CA ALA A 42 2.14 7.86 3.50
C ALA A 42 2.16 7.03 2.21
N LEU A 43 2.21 5.68 2.32
CA LEU A 43 2.13 4.81 1.14
C LEU A 43 0.79 4.92 0.42
N ARG A 44 -0.34 4.99 1.15
CA ARG A 44 -1.66 5.23 0.53
C ARG A 44 -1.71 6.58 -0.18
N ALA A 45 -1.17 7.63 0.43
CA ALA A 45 -1.09 8.95 -0.18
C ALA A 45 -0.25 8.93 -1.47
N VAL A 46 0.90 8.24 -1.44
CA VAL A 46 1.74 8.04 -2.63
C VAL A 46 0.96 7.33 -3.73
N PHE A 47 0.22 6.25 -3.45
CA PHE A 47 -0.53 5.53 -4.49
C PHE A 47 -1.75 6.31 -4.99
N ALA A 48 -2.46 7.02 -4.11
CA ALA A 48 -3.62 7.84 -4.46
C ALA A 48 -3.25 8.94 -5.46
N ASN A 49 -2.03 9.46 -5.38
CA ASN A 49 -1.45 10.40 -6.33
C ASN A 49 -1.34 9.84 -7.77
N TYR A 50 -1.39 8.51 -7.95
CA TYR A 50 -1.46 7.84 -9.25
C TYR A 50 -2.86 7.28 -9.57
N GLY A 51 -3.88 7.66 -8.81
CA GLY A 51 -5.23 7.11 -8.93
C GLY A 51 -5.34 5.64 -8.49
N ILE A 52 -4.37 5.16 -7.70
CA ILE A 52 -4.34 3.78 -7.22
C ILE A 52 -4.85 3.75 -5.77
N HIS A 53 -5.92 2.99 -5.56
CA HIS A 53 -6.44 2.67 -4.23
C HIS A 53 -6.15 1.21 -3.93
N ILE A 54 -5.31 0.95 -2.92
CA ILE A 54 -5.05 -0.42 -2.47
C ILE A 54 -6.32 -0.93 -1.78
N PRO A 55 -6.92 -2.03 -2.26
CA PRO A 55 -8.17 -2.54 -1.70
C PRO A 55 -7.95 -3.11 -0.29
N ILE A 56 -8.96 -2.93 0.57
CA ILE A 56 -9.00 -3.47 1.92
C ILE A 56 -9.94 -4.68 1.89
N TYR A 57 -9.50 -5.80 2.43
CA TYR A 57 -10.33 -7.01 2.55
C TYR A 57 -10.18 -7.65 3.93
N SER A 58 -11.31 -7.98 4.54
CA SER A 58 -11.37 -8.99 5.60
C SER A 58 -11.32 -10.38 4.99
N GLN A 59 -10.45 -11.23 5.51
CA GLN A 59 -10.35 -12.63 5.08
C GLN A 59 -11.63 -13.42 5.36
N PHE A 60 -12.40 -12.99 6.36
CA PHE A 60 -13.59 -13.69 6.85
C PHE A 60 -14.89 -13.11 6.29
N GLU A 61 -14.82 -11.99 5.57
CA GLU A 61 -15.98 -11.34 4.97
C GLU A 61 -15.73 -11.13 3.47
N PRO A 62 -15.72 -12.21 2.66
CA PRO A 62 -15.56 -12.10 1.23
C PRO A 62 -16.72 -11.29 0.61
N PRO A 63 -16.48 -10.56 -0.50
CA PRO A 63 -17.53 -9.82 -1.17
C PRO A 63 -18.57 -10.77 -1.78
N ASN A 64 -19.84 -10.36 -1.78
CA ASN A 64 -20.96 -11.13 -2.35
C ASN A 64 -20.76 -11.49 -3.83
N SER A 65 -20.02 -10.67 -4.59
CA SER A 65 -19.67 -10.93 -5.99
C SER A 65 -18.74 -12.15 -6.16
N LYS A 66 -18.06 -12.56 -5.09
CA LYS A 66 -16.98 -13.54 -5.09
C LYS A 66 -15.77 -13.15 -5.94
N GLU A 67 -15.66 -11.88 -6.29
CA GLU A 67 -14.56 -11.31 -7.06
C GLU A 67 -13.88 -10.21 -6.24
N LEU A 68 -12.54 -10.22 -6.23
CA LEU A 68 -11.74 -9.17 -5.61
C LEU A 68 -11.37 -8.13 -6.69
N GLU A 69 -11.65 -6.86 -6.42
CA GLU A 69 -11.29 -5.70 -7.24
C GLU A 69 -9.81 -5.36 -7.02
N LEU A 70 -8.94 -6.20 -7.56
CA LEU A 70 -7.50 -6.10 -7.37
C LEU A 70 -6.85 -5.11 -8.34
N VAL A 71 -5.87 -4.37 -7.85
CA VAL A 71 -5.01 -3.52 -8.69
C VAL A 71 -3.98 -4.38 -9.40
N SER A 72 -3.81 -4.16 -10.70
CA SER A 72 -2.80 -4.88 -11.50
C SER A 72 -1.38 -4.66 -10.94
N PRO A 73 -0.57 -5.73 -10.74
CA PRO A 73 0.79 -5.60 -10.24
C PRO A 73 1.66 -4.69 -11.10
N ASN A 74 1.43 -4.64 -12.42
CA ASN A 74 2.16 -3.75 -13.32
C ASN A 74 1.88 -2.26 -13.03
N MET A 75 0.65 -1.92 -12.67
CA MET A 75 0.32 -0.54 -12.28
C MET A 75 1.04 -0.14 -10.99
N ILE A 76 1.12 -1.06 -10.02
CA ILE A 76 1.89 -0.84 -8.78
C ILE A 76 3.37 -0.65 -9.09
N VAL A 77 3.96 -1.48 -9.96
CA VAL A 77 5.37 -1.35 -10.35
C VAL A 77 5.65 0.03 -10.93
N HIS A 78 4.85 0.49 -11.89
CA HIS A 78 5.05 1.80 -12.52
C HIS A 78 4.91 2.94 -11.50
N ALA A 79 3.87 2.91 -10.65
CA ALA A 79 3.70 3.92 -9.61
C ALA A 79 4.87 3.95 -8.62
N CYS A 80 5.41 2.78 -8.24
CA CYS A 80 6.60 2.71 -7.39
C CYS A 80 7.84 3.29 -8.08
N GLU A 81 8.07 2.99 -9.36
CA GLU A 81 9.23 3.51 -10.11
C GLU A 81 9.21 5.03 -10.19
N ASP A 82 8.06 5.60 -10.55
CA ASP A 82 7.87 7.04 -10.65
C ASP A 82 8.02 7.71 -9.27
N ALA A 83 7.34 7.18 -8.24
CA ALA A 83 7.41 7.70 -6.89
C ALA A 83 8.84 7.67 -6.32
N ILE A 84 9.58 6.58 -6.52
CA ILE A 84 10.98 6.48 -6.08
C ILE A 84 11.84 7.53 -6.78
N LYS A 85 11.67 7.73 -8.09
CA LYS A 85 12.41 8.76 -8.84
C LYS A 85 12.15 10.14 -8.26
N ILE A 86 10.88 10.49 -8.03
CA ILE A 86 10.47 11.78 -7.45
C ILE A 86 11.07 11.99 -6.06
N LEU A 87 10.98 10.98 -5.18
CA LEU A 87 11.48 11.06 -3.80
C LEU A 87 13.01 11.19 -3.75
N LYS A 88 13.73 10.60 -4.73
CA LYS A 88 15.20 10.72 -4.85
C LYS A 88 15.63 12.07 -5.43
N GLU A 89 14.91 12.58 -6.42
CA GLU A 89 15.25 13.84 -7.10
C GLU A 89 14.77 15.08 -6.33
N GLY A 90 13.78 14.94 -5.44
CA GLY A 90 13.22 16.04 -4.64
C GLY A 90 12.47 17.08 -5.48
N ILE A 91 12.13 16.74 -6.72
CA ILE A 91 11.50 17.62 -7.70
C ILE A 91 10.50 16.79 -8.49
N ASN A 92 9.21 17.16 -8.41
CA ASN A 92 8.23 16.71 -9.40
C ASN A 92 7.59 17.93 -10.08
N PRO A 93 7.77 18.12 -11.40
CA PRO A 93 7.13 19.20 -12.14
C PRO A 93 5.61 18.98 -12.37
N GLU A 94 5.08 17.76 -12.19
CA GLU A 94 3.68 17.42 -12.51
C GLU A 94 2.74 17.38 -11.30
N PHE A 95 3.27 17.41 -10.07
CA PHE A 95 2.46 17.38 -8.85
C PHE A 95 2.36 18.77 -8.23
N LYS A 96 1.23 19.44 -8.48
CA LYS A 96 0.87 20.71 -7.86
C LYS A 96 0.01 20.46 -6.62
N ASP A 97 0.44 21.01 -5.49
CA ASP A 97 -0.40 21.19 -4.31
C ASP A 97 -1.45 22.30 -4.58
N PHE A 98 -2.44 22.45 -3.69
CA PHE A 98 -3.51 23.47 -3.78
C PHE A 98 -2.97 24.92 -3.88
N ASP A 99 -1.74 25.14 -3.41
CA ASP A 99 -1.01 26.43 -3.38
C ASP A 99 0.14 26.53 -4.43
N GLU A 100 0.17 25.64 -5.44
CA GLU A 100 1.18 25.63 -6.53
C GLU A 100 2.66 25.46 -6.09
N LYS A 101 2.92 25.10 -4.83
CA LYS A 101 4.26 24.68 -4.36
C LYS A 101 4.47 23.18 -4.64
N LYS A 102 5.74 22.78 -4.84
CA LYS A 102 6.13 21.38 -5.08
C LYS A 102 5.51 20.48 -4.02
N SER A 103 4.57 19.61 -4.42
CA SER A 103 3.81 18.77 -3.50
C SER A 103 4.72 17.72 -2.88
N LEU A 104 4.63 17.55 -1.56
CA LEU A 104 5.09 16.33 -0.91
C LEU A 104 4.12 15.21 -1.32
N LEU A 105 4.63 13.97 -1.50
CA LEU A 105 3.79 12.80 -1.80
C LEU A 105 3.04 12.26 -0.57
N TRP A 106 3.12 13.00 0.54
CA TRP A 106 2.68 12.65 1.89
C TRP A 106 2.47 13.95 2.69
N GLU A 107 1.76 13.88 3.82
CA GLU A 107 1.36 15.08 4.58
C GLU A 107 2.38 15.44 5.66
N LEU A 108 2.51 16.74 6.00
CA LEU A 108 3.47 17.20 7.02
C LEU A 108 3.24 16.58 8.41
N ASP A 109 2.02 16.12 8.68
CA ASP A 109 1.65 15.42 9.92
C ASP A 109 2.43 14.09 10.09
N ASP A 110 2.99 13.53 9.01
CA ASP A 110 3.86 12.34 9.04
C ASP A 110 5.25 12.60 9.66
N LEU A 111 5.60 13.87 9.95
CA LEU A 111 6.88 14.32 10.53
C LEU A 111 6.87 14.49 12.07
N ASP A 112 5.78 14.18 12.78
CA ASP A 112 5.66 14.43 14.23
C ASP A 112 6.60 13.55 15.10
N GLY A 113 7.36 12.62 14.51
CA GLY A 113 8.39 11.82 15.21
C GLY A 113 7.86 10.87 16.33
N ARG A 114 6.56 10.91 16.61
CA ARG A 114 5.83 10.03 17.54
C ARG A 114 5.32 8.79 16.81
N TYR A 115 5.07 7.72 17.55
CA TYR A 115 4.52 6.45 17.04
C TYR A 115 5.26 5.83 15.83
N GLY A 116 6.57 6.06 15.71
CA GLY A 116 7.39 5.55 14.61
C GLY A 116 7.35 6.40 13.34
N GLY A 117 6.89 7.66 13.44
CA GLY A 117 7.07 8.71 12.43
C GLY A 117 8.54 9.15 12.32
N CYS A 118 8.83 9.96 11.30
CA CYS A 118 10.20 10.40 10.99
C CYS A 118 10.42 11.83 11.51
N ARG A 119 11.66 12.18 11.88
CA ARG A 119 11.97 13.54 12.38
C ARG A 119 12.35 14.50 11.26
N THR A 120 12.71 13.96 10.11
CA THR A 120 13.09 14.74 8.93
C THR A 120 12.45 14.19 7.66
N ILE A 121 12.29 15.09 6.67
CA ILE A 121 11.84 14.76 5.31
C ILE A 121 12.75 13.69 4.68
N VAL A 122 14.07 13.78 4.93
CA VAL A 122 15.06 12.84 4.39
C VAL A 122 14.86 11.43 4.95
N GLU A 123 14.66 11.32 6.27
CA GLU A 123 14.36 10.03 6.92
C GLU A 123 13.05 9.44 6.41
N LEU A 124 12.02 10.28 6.25
CA LEU A 124 10.71 9.84 5.76
C LEU A 124 10.81 9.34 4.31
N ASN A 125 11.44 10.11 3.43
CA ASN A 125 11.67 9.73 2.05
C ASN A 125 12.46 8.42 1.95
N ALA A 126 13.53 8.26 2.74
CA ALA A 126 14.32 7.03 2.74
C ALA A 126 13.47 5.81 3.14
N LYS A 127 12.62 5.96 4.16
CA LYS A 127 11.72 4.90 4.65
C LYS A 127 10.63 4.55 3.63
N ILE A 128 10.05 5.56 2.98
CA ILE A 128 9.06 5.37 1.93
C ILE A 128 9.72 4.69 0.72
N ILE A 129 10.91 5.14 0.29
CA ILE A 129 11.66 4.52 -0.80
C ILE A 129 11.94 3.04 -0.51
N ASP A 130 12.45 2.68 0.67
CA ASP A 130 12.69 1.26 1.04
C ASP A 130 11.38 0.44 0.97
N SER A 131 10.28 1.01 1.43
CA SER A 131 8.96 0.35 1.34
C SER A 131 8.49 0.19 -0.10
N LEU A 132 8.63 1.22 -0.94
CA LEU A 132 8.29 1.19 -2.36
C LEU A 132 9.18 0.22 -3.15
N GLU A 133 10.47 0.13 -2.84
CA GLU A 133 11.38 -0.83 -3.49
C GLU A 133 10.96 -2.28 -3.18
N ARG A 134 10.55 -2.57 -1.94
CA ARG A 134 10.00 -3.89 -1.56
C ARG A 134 8.68 -4.18 -2.27
N ILE A 135 7.75 -3.22 -2.27
CA ILE A 135 6.46 -3.36 -2.94
C ILE A 135 6.66 -3.59 -4.44
N LYS A 136 7.57 -2.84 -5.07
CA LYS A 136 7.93 -3.00 -6.48
C LYS A 136 8.48 -4.40 -6.76
N LEU A 137 9.40 -4.88 -5.93
CA LEU A 137 10.00 -6.22 -6.09
C LEU A 137 8.96 -7.33 -5.99
N ILE A 138 8.00 -7.19 -5.08
CA ILE A 138 6.91 -8.15 -4.90
C ILE A 138 5.97 -8.09 -6.13
N SER A 139 5.53 -6.90 -6.51
CA SER A 139 4.57 -6.71 -7.61
C SER A 139 5.16 -7.10 -8.96
N SER A 140 6.47 -6.89 -9.20
CA SER A 140 7.13 -7.32 -10.44
C SER A 140 7.18 -8.84 -10.62
N GLN A 141 6.97 -9.60 -9.54
CA GLN A 141 6.84 -11.05 -9.58
C GLN A 141 5.39 -11.52 -9.80
N GLY A 142 4.46 -10.59 -10.02
CA GLY A 142 3.04 -10.84 -10.29
C GLY A 142 2.19 -11.04 -9.04
N TYR A 143 2.63 -10.52 -7.89
CA TYR A 143 1.84 -10.54 -6.66
C TYR A 143 0.89 -9.35 -6.59
N TYR A 144 -0.34 -9.62 -6.16
CA TYR A 144 -1.32 -8.61 -5.78
C TYR A 144 -1.09 -8.15 -4.34
N LEU A 145 -1.61 -6.98 -4.01
CA LEU A 145 -1.54 -6.37 -2.68
C LEU A 145 -2.94 -5.99 -2.22
N VAL A 146 -3.24 -6.35 -0.98
CA VAL A 146 -4.44 -5.94 -0.25
C VAL A 146 -4.02 -5.49 1.14
N GLU A 147 -4.82 -4.63 1.73
CA GLU A 147 -4.70 -4.31 3.15
C GLU A 147 -5.61 -5.20 3.99
N ASP A 148 -5.09 -5.68 5.12
CA ASP A 148 -5.88 -6.43 6.09
C ASP A 148 -6.81 -5.45 6.84
N GLU A 149 -8.12 -5.72 6.82
CA GLU A 149 -9.08 -5.01 7.67
C GLU A 149 -8.73 -5.23 9.16
N GLN A 150 -8.74 -4.16 9.96
CA GLN A 150 -8.30 -4.15 11.36
C GLN A 150 -9.42 -4.38 12.37
#